data_AF-A0A9E0VDP3-F1
#
_entry.id   AF-A0A9E0VDP3-F1
#
_cell.length_a   1.000
_cell.length_b   1.000
_cell.length_c   1.000
_cell.angle_alpha   90.00
_cell.angle_beta   90.00
_cell.angle_gamma   90.00
#
_symmetry.space_group_name_H-M   'P 1'
#
loop_
_entity.id
_entity.type
_entity.pdbx_description
1 polymer ?
#
loop_
_entity_poly.entity_id
_entity_poly.type
_entity_poly.pdbx_seq_one_letter_code
_entity_poly.pdbx_strand_id
1 'polypeptide(L)'
;MKALIQKFTGDLEGRPWFYHSGEGSFRLFTWISGQLVWWGMKYGRGRHGWCKPAIGLDFYCGDRNLDFRFHIGLIFFTFYLTFEDVLPRRFQPGYISTYDKKTRLASKREFRLYYLDRAIWLNLWDNEDEHTAKQKWINRMHVFRFPWNYDWIRTSKLLADGSWYHDTYKNRLPWKEKNAIEKTLDFFKETHPYRYVLRSGEAQDVSATIGVTEQEWRWRSRLFKWLGWPKKVRRTISVEFSDEVGEERGSWKGGTVGCGYELKDDETPLECLRRMERERRFER
;
A
#
# COMPACT_ATOMS: atom_id res chain seq x y z
N MET A 1 -31.71 -5.36 -7.07
CA MET A 1 -30.41 -4.63 -7.11
C MET A 1 -30.51 -3.31 -7.88
N LYS A 2 -30.87 -3.29 -9.19
CA LYS A 2 -31.07 -2.04 -9.96
C LYS A 2 -32.06 -1.04 -9.33
N ALA A 3 -33.20 -1.52 -8.83
CA ALA A 3 -34.20 -0.68 -8.16
C ALA A 3 -33.76 -0.13 -6.78
N LEU A 4 -32.81 -0.81 -6.11
CA LEU A 4 -32.22 -0.32 -4.87
C LEU A 4 -31.19 0.78 -5.17
N ILE A 5 -30.40 0.61 -6.23
CA ILE A 5 -29.39 1.57 -6.69
C ILE A 5 -30.05 2.87 -7.17
N GLN A 6 -31.15 2.78 -7.92
CA GLN A 6 -31.83 3.94 -8.49
C GLN A 6 -32.52 4.84 -7.44
N LYS A 7 -32.88 4.30 -6.28
CA LYS A 7 -33.44 5.07 -5.15
C LYS A 7 -32.36 5.86 -4.39
N PHE A 8 -31.08 5.49 -4.54
CA PHE A 8 -29.94 6.17 -3.90
C PHE A 8 -29.26 7.21 -4.79
N THR A 9 -29.55 7.25 -6.09
CA THR A 9 -28.87 8.12 -7.09
C THR A 9 -29.80 9.17 -7.68
N GLY A 10 -30.64 9.83 -6.86
CA GLY A 10 -31.54 10.90 -7.33
C GLY A 10 -30.76 12.03 -8.03
N ASP A 11 -31.19 12.37 -9.25
CA ASP A 11 -30.80 13.50 -10.11
C ASP A 11 -29.43 14.15 -9.85
N LEU A 12 -28.37 13.54 -10.41
CA LEU A 12 -27.01 14.08 -10.40
C LEU A 12 -26.39 14.09 -11.79
N GLU A 13 -27.18 14.41 -12.82
CA GLU A 13 -26.65 14.80 -14.11
C GLU A 13 -25.94 16.16 -13.98
N GLY A 14 -24.60 16.17 -14.12
CA GLY A 14 -23.84 17.41 -14.37
C GLY A 14 -22.81 17.86 -13.32
N ARG A 15 -22.47 17.06 -12.29
CA ARG A 15 -21.39 17.42 -11.35
C ARG A 15 -20.21 16.46 -11.44
N PRO A 16 -19.12 16.82 -12.14
CA PRO A 16 -17.91 16.01 -12.10
C PRO A 16 -17.21 16.32 -10.76
N TRP A 17 -16.82 15.29 -10.01
CA TRP A 17 -15.85 15.34 -8.89
C TRP A 17 -16.32 15.49 -7.44
N PHE A 18 -17.51 15.01 -7.05
CA PHE A 18 -17.81 14.78 -5.63
C PHE A 18 -17.57 13.32 -5.23
N TYR A 19 -16.92 13.11 -4.07
CA TYR A 19 -16.92 11.81 -3.39
C TYR A 19 -18.36 11.34 -3.24
N HIS A 20 -18.68 10.18 -3.81
CA HIS A 20 -19.91 9.48 -3.45
C HIS A 20 -19.47 8.29 -2.62
N SER A 21 -19.40 8.48 -1.30
CA SER A 21 -19.49 7.35 -0.38
C SER A 21 -20.97 7.17 -0.08
N GLY A 22 -21.54 6.08 -0.57
CA GLY A 22 -22.88 5.65 -0.18
C GLY A 22 -22.74 4.75 1.04
N GLU A 23 -23.44 5.09 2.11
CA GLU A 23 -23.54 4.21 3.28
C GLU A 23 -24.99 3.73 3.40
N GLY A 24 -25.15 2.40 3.38
CA GLY A 24 -26.43 1.76 3.68
C GLY A 24 -26.30 1.01 4.99
N SER A 25 -27.06 1.38 6.01
CA SER A 25 -27.17 0.60 7.23
C SER A 25 -28.40 -0.31 7.18
N PHE A 26 -28.30 -1.47 7.83
CA PHE A 26 -29.42 -2.37 8.02
C PHE A 26 -29.34 -3.00 9.42
N ARG A 27 -30.47 -3.45 9.93
CA ARG A 27 -30.55 -4.17 11.21
C ARG A 27 -31.20 -5.52 10.95
N LEU A 28 -30.48 -6.60 11.27
CA LEU A 28 -30.99 -7.97 11.10
C LEU A 28 -31.73 -8.41 12.36
N PHE A 29 -31.17 -8.10 13.53
CA PHE A 29 -31.72 -8.44 14.85
C PHE A 29 -31.49 -7.29 15.84
N THR A 30 -32.08 -7.36 17.04
CA THR A 30 -31.89 -6.34 18.09
C THR A 30 -30.43 -6.16 18.51
N TRP A 31 -29.61 -7.19 18.35
CA TRP A 31 -28.19 -7.24 18.71
C TRP A 31 -27.26 -7.40 17.49
N ILE A 32 -27.80 -7.38 16.26
CA ILE A 32 -27.02 -7.44 15.01
C ILE A 32 -27.44 -6.30 14.08
N SER A 33 -26.51 -5.37 13.86
CA SER A 33 -26.60 -4.35 12.83
C SER A 33 -25.51 -4.55 11.78
N GLY A 34 -25.71 -3.98 10.60
CA GLY A 34 -24.71 -4.03 9.54
C GLY A 34 -24.68 -2.74 8.75
N GLN A 35 -23.53 -2.48 8.13
CA GLN A 35 -23.29 -1.31 7.32
C GLN A 35 -22.58 -1.75 6.05
N LEU A 36 -23.11 -1.33 4.92
CA LEU A 36 -22.46 -1.45 3.63
C LEU A 36 -21.91 -0.07 3.28
N VAL A 37 -20.58 0.05 3.25
CA VAL A 37 -19.89 1.26 2.83
C VAL A 37 -19.38 1.04 1.43
N TRP A 38 -19.86 1.85 0.48
CA TRP A 38 -19.34 1.87 -0.88
C TRP A 38 -18.24 2.91 -0.99
N TRP A 39 -17.04 2.47 -1.40
CA TRP A 39 -15.92 3.36 -1.61
C TRP A 39 -15.92 3.80 -3.07
N GLY A 40 -16.35 5.04 -3.34
CA GLY A 40 -16.16 5.64 -4.66
C GLY A 40 -14.66 5.63 -5.01
N MET A 41 -14.30 5.00 -6.14
CA MET A 41 -12.92 5.02 -6.62
C MET A 41 -12.50 6.46 -6.93
N LYS A 42 -11.46 6.95 -6.25
CA LYS A 42 -10.69 8.10 -6.74
C LYS A 42 -9.26 7.66 -6.99
N TYR A 43 -8.82 7.83 -8.24
CA TYR A 43 -7.40 7.93 -8.56
C TYR A 43 -6.88 9.25 -7.97
N GLY A 44 -6.14 9.18 -6.85
CA GLY A 44 -5.46 10.33 -6.27
C GLY A 44 -5.52 10.40 -4.74
N ARG A 45 -4.36 10.23 -4.10
CA ARG A 45 -3.95 10.55 -2.71
C ARG A 45 -5.06 10.72 -1.63
N GLY A 46 -6.03 9.81 -1.57
CA GLY A 46 -6.92 9.62 -0.42
C GLY A 46 -6.59 8.28 0.26
N ARG A 47 -6.79 8.18 1.59
CA ARG A 47 -6.41 7.03 2.45
C ARG A 47 -6.47 5.68 1.71
N HIS A 48 -5.32 5.16 1.29
CA HIS A 48 -5.16 3.88 0.58
C HIS A 48 -5.48 2.64 1.44
N GLY A 49 -6.14 2.82 2.59
CA GLY A 49 -6.27 1.80 3.63
C GLY A 49 -7.21 0.65 3.28
N TRP A 50 -8.18 0.84 2.38
CA TRP A 50 -9.33 -0.07 2.32
C TRP A 50 -9.72 -0.55 0.91
N CYS A 51 -8.90 -0.30 -0.11
CA CYS A 51 -9.17 -0.80 -1.47
C CYS A 51 -8.64 -2.23 -1.73
N LYS A 52 -8.17 -2.92 -0.68
CA LYS A 52 -7.65 -4.29 -0.77
C LYS A 52 -8.62 -5.25 -0.07
N PRO A 53 -8.85 -6.46 -0.63
CA PRO A 53 -9.59 -7.50 0.06
C PRO A 53 -9.02 -7.74 1.46
N ALA A 54 -9.84 -7.53 2.48
CA ALA A 54 -9.46 -7.66 3.87
C ALA A 54 -10.61 -8.33 4.62
N ILE A 55 -10.27 -9.22 5.54
CA ILE A 55 -11.22 -9.74 6.52
C ILE A 55 -10.68 -9.29 7.86
N GLY A 56 -11.53 -8.68 8.67
CA GLY A 56 -11.13 -8.21 9.98
C GLY A 56 -12.21 -8.35 11.04
N LEU A 57 -11.72 -8.33 12.27
CA LEU A 57 -12.49 -8.31 13.50
C LEU A 57 -12.03 -7.10 14.29
N ASP A 58 -12.96 -6.21 14.60
CA ASP A 58 -12.77 -5.06 15.46
C ASP A 58 -13.67 -5.10 16.69
N PHE A 59 -13.13 -4.71 17.85
CA PHE A 59 -13.99 -4.31 18.97
C PHE A 59 -14.03 -2.80 18.98
N TYR A 60 -15.23 -2.22 18.83
CA TYR A 60 -15.43 -0.78 18.80
C TYR A 60 -16.24 -0.36 20.02
N CYS A 61 -15.79 0.68 20.72
CA CYS A 61 -16.55 1.22 21.84
C CYS A 61 -17.49 2.31 21.33
N GLY A 62 -18.79 2.02 21.27
CA GLY A 62 -19.82 3.04 21.13
C GLY A 62 -19.95 3.87 22.43
N ASP A 63 -20.87 4.85 22.44
CA ASP A 63 -21.06 5.77 23.57
C ASP A 63 -21.38 5.08 24.91
N ARG A 64 -21.81 3.81 24.90
CA ARG A 64 -22.24 3.10 26.12
C ARG A 64 -21.78 1.66 26.28
N ASN A 65 -21.38 0.97 25.21
CA ASN A 65 -21.04 -0.45 25.24
C ASN A 65 -19.92 -0.81 24.23
N LEU A 66 -19.28 -1.95 24.44
CA LEU A 66 -18.25 -2.51 23.55
C LEU A 66 -18.93 -3.41 22.52
N ASP A 67 -18.96 -2.95 21.28
CA ASP A 67 -19.48 -3.67 20.13
C ASP A 67 -18.37 -4.52 19.51
N PHE A 68 -18.74 -5.68 19.00
CA PHE A 68 -17.87 -6.52 18.19
C PHE A 68 -18.27 -6.38 16.74
N ARG A 69 -17.37 -5.92 15.89
CA ARG A 69 -17.62 -5.73 14.47
C ARG A 69 -16.75 -6.68 13.66
N PHE A 70 -17.39 -7.42 12.78
CA PHE A 70 -16.73 -8.17 11.73
C PHE A 70 -16.81 -7.38 10.45
N HIS A 71 -15.74 -7.31 9.68
CA HIS A 71 -15.77 -6.66 8.39
C HIS A 71 -15.08 -7.46 7.30
N ILE A 72 -15.69 -7.42 6.11
CA ILE A 72 -15.10 -7.93 4.88
C ILE A 72 -14.98 -6.75 3.94
N GLY A 73 -13.75 -6.24 3.81
CA GLY A 73 -13.37 -5.32 2.75
C GLY A 73 -13.21 -6.08 1.44
N LEU A 74 -13.88 -5.61 0.41
CA LEU A 74 -13.68 -5.98 -0.98
C LEU A 74 -13.22 -4.73 -1.75
N ILE A 75 -12.85 -4.90 -3.03
CA ILE A 75 -12.20 -3.85 -3.82
C ILE A 75 -13.02 -2.54 -3.87
N PHE A 76 -14.36 -2.64 -3.86
CA PHE A 76 -15.27 -1.49 -4.05
C PHE A 76 -16.20 -1.24 -2.85
N PHE A 77 -16.27 -2.14 -1.89
CA PHE A 77 -17.19 -2.04 -0.78
C PHE A 77 -16.64 -2.77 0.44
N THR A 78 -16.98 -2.26 1.62
CA THR A 78 -16.75 -2.97 2.87
C THR A 78 -18.10 -3.32 3.48
N PHE A 79 -18.27 -4.60 3.79
CA PHE A 79 -19.38 -5.07 4.59
C PHE A 79 -18.96 -5.09 6.06
N TYR A 80 -19.66 -4.35 6.90
CA TYR A 80 -19.52 -4.38 8.34
C TYR A 80 -20.72 -5.09 8.95
N LEU A 81 -20.47 -6.01 9.87
CA LEU A 81 -21.44 -6.71 10.70
C LEU A 81 -21.10 -6.41 12.15
N THR A 82 -21.91 -5.60 12.82
CA THR A 82 -21.71 -5.18 14.20
C THR A 82 -22.65 -5.98 15.11
N PHE A 83 -22.06 -6.61 16.11
CA PHE A 83 -22.71 -7.30 17.20
C PHE A 83 -22.62 -6.39 18.42
N GLU A 84 -23.77 -5.89 18.84
CA GLU A 84 -23.87 -4.95 19.96
C GLU A 84 -23.80 -5.74 21.30
N ASP A 85 -23.14 -5.17 22.31
CA ASP A 85 -23.15 -5.67 23.70
C ASP A 85 -22.54 -7.07 23.94
N VAL A 86 -21.61 -7.52 23.09
CA VAL A 86 -21.04 -8.89 23.17
C VAL A 86 -20.25 -9.15 24.46
N LEU A 87 -19.62 -8.12 25.05
CA LEU A 87 -18.81 -8.26 26.26
C LEU A 87 -19.44 -7.56 27.47
N PRO A 88 -19.67 -8.28 28.60
CA PRO A 88 -20.17 -7.68 29.83
C PRO A 88 -19.27 -6.53 30.30
N ARG A 89 -19.87 -5.43 30.80
CA ARG A 89 -19.16 -4.22 31.26
C ARG A 89 -17.98 -4.47 32.19
N ARG A 90 -18.04 -5.50 33.05
CA ARG A 90 -16.95 -5.88 33.96
C ARG A 90 -15.66 -6.32 33.25
N PHE A 91 -15.77 -6.79 32.02
CA PHE A 91 -14.65 -7.18 31.16
C PHE A 91 -14.25 -6.07 30.19
N GLN A 92 -14.99 -4.97 30.16
CA GLN A 92 -14.65 -3.84 29.32
C GLN A 92 -13.51 -3.04 29.98
N PRO A 93 -12.41 -2.82 29.25
CA PRO A 93 -11.27 -2.06 29.71
C PRO A 93 -11.66 -0.59 29.88
N GLY A 94 -11.70 -0.11 31.13
CA GLY A 94 -11.88 1.31 31.44
C GLY A 94 -10.53 2.02 31.55
N TYR A 95 -10.48 3.30 31.18
CA TYR A 95 -9.39 4.19 31.57
C TYR A 95 -9.92 5.32 32.45
N ILE A 96 -9.06 5.83 33.32
CA ILE A 96 -9.38 6.99 34.13
C ILE A 96 -9.27 8.22 33.23
N SER A 97 -10.34 9.01 33.12
CA SER A 97 -10.32 10.25 32.34
C SER A 97 -9.20 11.16 32.86
N THR A 98 -8.43 11.73 31.93
CA THR A 98 -7.39 12.71 32.25
C THR A 98 -7.98 14.04 32.72
N TYR A 99 -9.21 14.34 32.29
CA TYR A 99 -9.96 15.54 32.70
C TYR A 99 -10.67 15.36 34.05
N ASP A 100 -11.14 14.14 34.33
CA ASP A 100 -11.76 13.80 35.60
C ASP A 100 -11.27 12.45 36.11
N LYS A 101 -10.35 12.49 37.10
CA LYS A 101 -9.74 11.29 37.68
C LYS A 101 -10.75 10.37 38.38
N LYS A 102 -11.99 10.81 38.60
CA LYS A 102 -13.07 10.00 39.20
C LYS A 102 -13.91 9.26 38.17
N THR A 103 -13.88 9.69 36.91
CA THR A 103 -14.68 9.08 35.85
C THR A 103 -13.86 8.02 35.11
N ARG A 104 -14.35 6.77 35.13
CA ARG A 104 -13.87 5.73 34.23
C ARG A 104 -14.62 5.84 32.91
N LEU A 105 -13.90 6.24 31.87
CA LEU A 105 -14.43 6.22 30.51
C LEU A 105 -14.20 4.82 29.91
N ALA A 106 -15.17 4.37 29.13
CA ALA A 106 -14.99 3.20 28.30
C ALA A 106 -13.90 3.53 27.27
N SER A 107 -12.87 2.70 27.21
CA SER A 107 -11.76 2.96 26.31
C SER A 107 -12.22 2.74 24.86
N LYS A 108 -12.01 3.72 23.97
CA LYS A 108 -12.10 3.58 22.50
C LYS A 108 -10.97 2.72 21.95
N ARG A 109 -10.72 1.61 22.63
CA ARG A 109 -9.57 0.76 22.44
C ARG A 109 -9.98 -0.27 21.42
N GLU A 110 -9.47 -0.10 20.21
CA GLU A 110 -9.78 -1.01 19.14
C GLU A 110 -8.83 -2.19 19.17
N PHE A 111 -9.37 -3.38 19.43
CA PHE A 111 -8.71 -4.61 19.03
C PHE A 111 -8.96 -4.75 17.54
N ARG A 112 -7.92 -4.89 16.72
CA ARG A 112 -8.07 -5.15 15.29
C ARG A 112 -7.29 -6.40 14.92
N LEU A 113 -7.96 -7.41 14.38
CA LEU A 113 -7.33 -8.54 13.70
C LEU A 113 -7.67 -8.40 12.23
N TYR A 114 -6.70 -8.26 11.33
CA TYR A 114 -6.98 -8.25 9.89
C TYR A 114 -5.92 -8.96 9.06
N TYR A 115 -6.36 -9.57 7.97
CA TYR A 115 -5.48 -10.19 6.97
C TYR A 115 -5.16 -9.18 5.86
N LEU A 116 -3.88 -8.82 5.73
CA LEU A 116 -3.38 -7.90 4.70
C LEU A 116 -1.97 -8.30 4.26
N ASP A 117 -1.72 -8.28 2.94
CA ASP A 117 -0.41 -8.56 2.32
C ASP A 117 0.22 -9.88 2.80
N ARG A 118 -0.59 -10.95 2.89
CA ARG A 118 -0.18 -12.29 3.37
C ARG A 118 0.44 -12.24 4.77
N ALA A 119 -0.11 -11.40 5.62
CA ALA A 119 0.18 -11.36 7.04
C ALA A 119 -1.11 -11.17 7.82
N ILE A 120 -1.13 -11.71 9.03
CA ILE A 120 -2.11 -11.35 10.04
C ILE A 120 -1.55 -10.18 10.81
N TRP A 121 -2.30 -9.09 10.80
CA TRP A 121 -2.03 -7.91 11.59
C TRP A 121 -2.93 -7.96 12.80
N LEU A 122 -2.31 -7.92 13.98
CA LEU A 122 -2.97 -7.92 15.25
C LEU A 122 -2.61 -6.61 15.93
N ASN A 123 -3.54 -5.67 15.91
CA ASN A 123 -3.48 -4.50 16.76
C ASN A 123 -4.16 -4.87 18.08
N LEU A 124 -3.33 -5.24 19.05
CA LEU A 124 -3.77 -5.29 20.42
C LEU A 124 -3.78 -3.84 20.87
N TRP A 125 -4.94 -3.18 20.79
CA TRP A 125 -5.22 -1.89 21.42
C TRP A 125 -4.67 -0.67 20.65
N ASP A 126 -5.38 -0.25 19.60
CA ASP A 126 -5.16 1.06 18.99
C ASP A 126 -5.75 2.16 19.89
N ASN A 127 -4.97 3.21 20.14
CA ASN A 127 -5.41 4.37 20.90
C ASN A 127 -5.49 5.56 19.94
N GLU A 128 -6.69 5.92 19.50
CA GLU A 128 -6.89 7.13 18.69
C GLU A 128 -6.66 8.42 19.48
N ASP A 129 -6.68 8.35 20.82
CA ASP A 129 -6.50 9.52 21.67
C ASP A 129 -5.01 9.82 21.93
N GLU A 130 -4.55 10.98 21.45
CA GLU A 130 -3.17 11.51 21.62
C GLU A 130 -2.67 11.46 23.08
N HIS A 131 -3.58 11.49 24.06
CA HIS A 131 -3.26 11.52 25.49
C HIS A 131 -2.73 10.19 26.06
N THR A 132 -2.92 9.05 25.38
CA THR A 132 -2.39 7.72 25.81
C THR A 132 -1.23 7.21 24.97
N ALA A 133 -0.78 7.98 23.97
CA ALA A 133 0.35 7.67 23.08
C ALA A 133 1.69 7.37 23.79
N LYS A 134 1.80 7.69 25.09
CA LYS A 134 3.00 7.43 25.91
C LYS A 134 3.19 5.95 26.29
N GLN A 135 2.18 5.09 26.13
CA GLN A 135 2.26 3.67 26.48
C GLN A 135 2.80 2.81 25.32
N LYS A 136 4.14 2.82 25.16
CA LYS A 136 4.87 2.19 24.03
C LYS A 136 4.67 0.67 23.83
N TRP A 137 4.23 -0.06 24.85
CA TRP A 137 4.07 -1.53 24.74
C TRP A 137 2.67 -1.94 24.26
N ILE A 138 1.65 -1.12 24.55
CA ILE A 138 0.25 -1.31 24.12
C ILE A 138 0.10 -0.94 22.65
N ASN A 139 0.78 0.12 22.18
CA ASN A 139 0.69 0.57 20.79
C ASN A 139 1.51 -0.28 19.79
N ARG A 140 1.81 -1.55 20.13
CA ARG A 140 2.57 -2.44 19.24
C ARG A 140 1.63 -3.24 18.37
N MET A 141 1.55 -2.82 17.11
CA MET A 141 1.00 -3.64 16.06
C MET A 141 1.86 -4.89 15.86
N HIS A 142 1.28 -6.07 16.11
CA HIS A 142 1.91 -7.36 15.91
C HIS A 142 1.63 -7.84 14.48
N VAL A 143 2.68 -8.07 13.70
CA VAL A 143 2.56 -8.54 12.31
C VAL A 143 3.08 -9.98 12.20
N PHE A 144 2.16 -10.91 12.03
CA PHE A 144 2.44 -12.32 11.81
C PHE A 144 2.47 -12.61 10.32
N ARG A 145 3.66 -12.58 9.72
CA ARG A 145 3.84 -12.96 8.31
C ARG A 145 3.80 -14.48 8.16
N PHE A 146 3.03 -14.97 7.18
CA PHE A 146 2.95 -16.40 6.93
C PHE A 146 4.27 -16.99 6.41
N PRO A 147 4.51 -18.31 6.59
CA PRO A 147 5.74 -18.97 6.14
C PRO A 147 6.00 -18.86 4.63
N TRP A 148 4.95 -18.78 3.81
CA TRP A 148 5.01 -18.62 2.35
C TRP A 148 5.07 -17.15 1.89
N ASN A 149 5.27 -16.21 2.82
CA ASN A 149 5.52 -14.82 2.46
C ASN A 149 6.97 -14.66 1.93
N TYR A 150 7.17 -13.72 1.01
CA TYR A 150 8.46 -13.41 0.42
C TYR A 150 9.18 -12.36 1.27
N ASP A 151 10.33 -12.72 1.82
CA ASP A 151 11.25 -11.76 2.43
C ASP A 151 12.28 -11.33 1.38
N TRP A 152 12.54 -10.01 1.33
CA TRP A 152 13.61 -9.45 0.51
C TRP A 152 14.96 -9.95 1.03
N ILE A 153 15.80 -10.46 0.12
CA ILE A 153 17.12 -11.00 0.45
C ILE A 153 18.23 -10.06 0.02
N ARG A 154 18.15 -9.58 -1.22
CA ARG A 154 19.16 -8.69 -1.80
C ARG A 154 18.59 -7.82 -2.92
N THR A 155 19.24 -6.69 -3.12
CA THR A 155 19.15 -5.86 -4.32
C THR A 155 20.54 -5.79 -4.93
N SER A 156 20.69 -6.27 -6.15
CA SER A 156 21.92 -6.21 -6.91
C SER A 156 21.84 -5.09 -7.94
N LYS A 157 22.91 -4.33 -8.14
CA LYS A 157 23.03 -3.32 -9.19
C LYS A 157 24.20 -3.69 -10.11
N LEU A 158 23.99 -3.59 -11.41
CA LEU A 158 25.02 -3.90 -12.40
C LEU A 158 26.08 -2.80 -12.41
N LEU A 159 27.35 -3.17 -12.40
CA LEU A 159 28.50 -2.27 -12.51
C LEU A 159 28.95 -2.15 -13.97
N ALA A 160 29.70 -1.11 -14.30
CA ALA A 160 30.16 -0.84 -15.67
C ALA A 160 31.09 -1.94 -16.21
N ASP A 161 31.80 -2.67 -15.33
CA ASP A 161 32.63 -3.82 -15.67
C ASP A 161 31.84 -5.12 -15.91
N GLY A 162 30.50 -5.09 -15.79
CA GLY A 162 29.61 -6.23 -15.93
C GLY A 162 29.44 -7.07 -14.64
N SER A 163 30.17 -6.74 -13.58
CA SER A 163 29.99 -7.38 -12.27
C SER A 163 28.78 -6.81 -11.52
N TRP A 164 28.38 -7.43 -10.41
CA TRP A 164 27.21 -7.02 -9.64
C TRP A 164 27.60 -6.55 -8.24
N TYR A 165 27.16 -5.35 -7.87
CA TYR A 165 27.17 -4.88 -6.50
C TYR A 165 25.95 -5.41 -5.75
N HIS A 166 26.13 -6.01 -4.57
CA HIS A 166 25.05 -6.65 -3.80
C HIS A 166 24.76 -5.93 -2.48
N ASP A 167 23.58 -5.31 -2.38
CA ASP A 167 23.00 -4.80 -1.13
C ASP A 167 22.16 -5.91 -0.50
N THR A 168 22.59 -6.47 0.63
CA THR A 168 21.90 -7.58 1.33
C THR A 168 21.45 -7.14 2.72
N TYR A 169 20.51 -7.87 3.33
CA TYR A 169 20.09 -7.56 4.71
C TYR A 169 21.26 -7.48 5.72
N LYS A 170 22.29 -8.32 5.57
CA LYS A 170 23.44 -8.36 6.48
C LYS A 170 24.41 -7.20 6.26
N ASN A 171 24.52 -6.72 5.03
CA ASN A 171 25.45 -5.67 4.63
C ASN A 171 24.72 -4.37 4.27
N ARG A 172 23.51 -4.19 4.81
CA ARG A 172 22.67 -3.05 4.45
C ARG A 172 23.26 -1.80 5.10
N LEU A 173 23.76 -0.91 4.25
CA LEU A 173 24.34 0.33 4.71
C LEU A 173 23.27 1.37 5.06
N PRO A 174 23.53 2.25 6.03
CA PRO A 174 22.74 3.45 6.24
C PRO A 174 22.63 4.28 4.95
N TRP A 175 21.55 5.03 4.81
CA TRP A 175 21.26 5.81 3.60
C TRP A 175 22.41 6.74 3.17
N LYS A 176 23.09 7.38 4.13
CA LYS A 176 24.23 8.28 3.85
C LYS A 176 25.40 7.54 3.19
N GLU A 177 25.76 6.37 3.71
CA GLU A 177 26.83 5.53 3.17
C GLU A 177 26.44 4.94 1.81
N LYS A 178 25.17 4.55 1.66
CA LYS A 178 24.64 4.09 0.38
C LYS A 178 24.78 5.15 -0.72
N ASN A 179 24.46 6.40 -0.43
CA ASN A 179 24.64 7.50 -1.37
C ASN A 179 26.12 7.77 -1.69
N ALA A 180 27.01 7.58 -0.72
CA ALA A 180 28.45 7.71 -0.95
C ALA A 180 28.92 6.63 -1.92
N ILE A 181 28.54 5.38 -1.70
CA ILE A 181 28.84 4.26 -2.62
C ILE A 181 28.27 4.50 -4.01
N GLU A 182 27.03 5.00 -4.11
CA GLU A 182 26.42 5.35 -5.40
C GLU A 182 27.17 6.43 -6.18
N LYS A 183 27.97 7.25 -5.49
CA LYS A 183 28.87 8.24 -6.12
C LYS A 183 30.27 7.69 -6.40
N THR A 184 30.72 6.68 -5.65
CA THR A 184 32.09 6.13 -5.76
C THR A 184 32.18 4.97 -6.74
N LEU A 185 31.17 4.10 -6.78
CA LEU A 185 31.15 2.96 -7.69
C LEU A 185 30.63 3.36 -9.06
N ASP A 186 31.28 2.81 -10.09
CA ASP A 186 30.87 3.01 -11.47
C ASP A 186 29.76 2.03 -11.84
N PHE A 187 28.52 2.46 -11.60
CA PHE A 187 27.34 1.70 -11.96
C PHE A 187 27.10 1.72 -13.47
N PHE A 188 26.65 0.59 -14.02
CA PHE A 188 26.26 0.49 -15.42
C PHE A 188 25.23 1.58 -15.73
N LYS A 189 25.59 2.44 -16.69
CA LYS A 189 24.75 3.51 -17.21
C LYS A 189 24.94 3.58 -18.71
N GLU A 190 23.84 3.52 -19.44
CA GLU A 190 23.84 3.82 -20.88
C GLU A 190 22.82 4.91 -21.16
N THR A 191 23.17 5.86 -22.00
CA THR A 191 22.26 6.93 -22.40
C THR A 191 21.85 6.73 -23.84
N HIS A 192 20.54 6.66 -24.08
CA HIS A 192 19.95 6.43 -25.39
C HIS A 192 18.89 7.49 -25.69
N PRO A 193 18.67 7.87 -26.97
CA PRO A 193 17.54 8.71 -27.33
C PRO A 193 16.24 7.98 -27.00
N TYR A 194 15.25 8.71 -26.49
CA TYR A 194 13.95 8.20 -26.09
C TYR A 194 12.86 9.10 -26.64
N ARG A 195 11.92 8.51 -27.39
CA ARG A 195 10.79 9.22 -27.98
C ARG A 195 9.50 8.80 -27.31
N TYR A 196 8.81 9.76 -26.71
CA TYR A 196 7.46 9.58 -26.19
C TYR A 196 6.45 10.27 -27.09
N VAL A 197 5.34 9.61 -27.42
CA VAL A 197 4.26 10.22 -28.22
C VAL A 197 3.06 10.44 -27.32
N LEU A 198 2.64 11.69 -27.19
CA LEU A 198 1.46 12.09 -26.44
C LEU A 198 0.19 11.56 -27.10
N ARG A 199 -0.91 11.55 -26.35
CA ARG A 199 -2.25 11.27 -26.91
C ARG A 199 -2.64 12.23 -28.02
N SER A 200 -2.14 13.46 -27.98
CA SER A 200 -2.32 14.46 -29.05
C SER A 200 -1.57 14.10 -30.35
N GLY A 201 -0.64 13.13 -30.30
CA GLY A 201 0.27 12.80 -31.39
C GLY A 201 1.57 13.61 -31.38
N GLU A 202 1.72 14.58 -30.48
CA GLU A 202 2.96 15.34 -30.32
C GLU A 202 4.07 14.43 -29.76
N ALA A 203 5.25 14.49 -30.37
CA ALA A 203 6.41 13.73 -29.93
C ALA A 203 7.28 14.56 -28.98
N GLN A 204 7.67 13.95 -27.88
CA GLN A 204 8.67 14.44 -26.94
C GLN A 204 9.93 13.59 -27.09
N ASP A 205 10.98 14.19 -27.64
CA ASP A 205 12.29 13.56 -27.76
C ASP A 205 13.19 14.00 -26.60
N VAL A 206 13.66 13.03 -25.81
CA VAL A 206 14.55 13.26 -24.66
C VAL A 206 15.68 12.22 -24.67
N SER A 207 16.71 12.42 -23.85
CA SER A 207 17.70 11.38 -23.59
C SER A 207 17.31 10.58 -22.34
N ALA A 208 17.39 9.27 -22.41
CA ALA A 208 17.11 8.36 -21.30
C ALA A 208 18.39 7.64 -20.87
N THR A 209 18.79 7.83 -19.61
CA THR A 209 19.88 7.09 -18.99
C THR A 209 19.32 5.88 -18.27
N ILE A 210 19.77 4.68 -18.65
CA ILE A 210 19.32 3.40 -18.10
C ILE A 210 20.37 2.78 -17.20
N GLY A 211 19.93 2.20 -16.09
CA GLY A 211 20.74 1.35 -15.22
C GLY A 211 20.00 0.05 -14.92
N VAL A 212 20.71 -1.01 -14.52
CA VAL A 212 20.09 -2.33 -14.29
C VAL A 212 20.11 -2.69 -12.80
N THR A 213 18.95 -3.08 -12.27
CA THR A 213 18.80 -3.56 -10.90
C THR A 213 18.10 -4.93 -10.88
N GLU A 214 18.64 -5.85 -10.09
CA GLU A 214 18.05 -7.15 -9.79
C GLU A 214 17.60 -7.19 -8.33
N GLN A 215 16.41 -7.67 -8.06
CA GLN A 215 15.90 -7.89 -6.71
C GLN A 215 15.58 -9.37 -6.52
N GLU A 216 15.99 -9.91 -5.38
CA GLU A 216 15.75 -11.30 -5.02
C GLU A 216 14.94 -11.39 -3.73
N TRP A 217 13.88 -12.18 -3.79
CA TRP A 217 13.06 -12.55 -2.65
C TRP A 217 13.01 -14.07 -2.51
N ARG A 218 12.94 -14.54 -1.26
CA ARG A 218 12.77 -15.96 -0.92
C ARG A 218 11.66 -16.13 0.08
N TRP A 219 11.07 -17.32 0.14
CA TRP A 219 10.12 -17.64 1.19
C TRP A 219 10.74 -17.51 2.58
N ARG A 220 9.93 -16.96 3.50
CA ARG A 220 10.30 -16.71 4.90
C ARG A 220 10.53 -17.99 5.69
N SER A 221 9.78 -19.05 5.38
CA SER A 221 9.76 -20.29 6.16
C SER A 221 11.15 -20.87 6.39
N ARG A 222 11.55 -20.97 7.66
CA ARG A 222 12.81 -21.62 8.06
C ARG A 222 12.90 -23.07 7.55
N LEU A 223 11.78 -23.77 7.47
CA LEU A 223 11.70 -25.16 7.00
C LEU A 223 12.03 -25.32 5.51
N PHE A 224 11.90 -24.25 4.70
CA PHE A 224 12.23 -24.26 3.28
C PHE A 224 13.46 -23.43 2.93
N LYS A 225 14.11 -22.78 3.91
CA LYS A 225 15.32 -21.96 3.66
C LYS A 225 16.49 -22.78 3.12
N TRP A 226 16.63 -24.02 3.58
CA TRP A 226 17.72 -24.92 3.14
C TRP A 226 17.55 -25.39 1.70
N LEU A 227 16.31 -25.43 1.18
CA LEU A 227 16.02 -25.81 -0.21
C LEU A 227 16.31 -24.69 -1.21
N GLY A 228 16.53 -23.45 -0.75
CA GLY A 228 16.76 -22.30 -1.63
C GLY A 228 15.56 -21.93 -2.53
N TRP A 229 14.45 -22.66 -2.42
CA TRP A 229 13.25 -22.55 -3.22
C TRP A 229 12.01 -22.41 -2.33
N PRO A 230 11.00 -21.63 -2.74
CA PRO A 230 10.92 -20.84 -3.97
C PRO A 230 11.64 -19.50 -3.88
N LYS A 231 12.30 -19.16 -4.99
CA LYS A 231 13.03 -17.92 -5.23
C LYS A 231 12.29 -17.13 -6.28
N LYS A 232 12.07 -15.84 -5.99
CA LYS A 232 11.57 -14.87 -6.96
C LYS A 232 12.71 -13.91 -7.27
N VAL A 233 13.06 -13.78 -8.54
CA VAL A 233 14.00 -12.77 -9.04
C VAL A 233 13.21 -11.83 -9.93
N ARG A 234 13.47 -10.54 -9.82
CA ARG A 234 12.96 -9.53 -10.74
C ARG A 234 14.11 -8.65 -11.17
N ARG A 235 14.27 -8.49 -12.48
CA ARG A 235 15.17 -7.50 -13.05
C ARG A 235 14.38 -6.32 -13.56
N THR A 236 14.92 -5.14 -13.38
CA THR A 236 14.27 -3.87 -13.71
C THR A 236 15.34 -2.93 -14.23
N ILE A 237 15.06 -2.22 -15.32
CA ILE A 237 15.83 -1.05 -15.72
C ILE A 237 15.33 0.18 -14.94
N SER A 238 16.23 0.93 -14.34
CA SER A 238 15.97 2.29 -13.85
C SER A 238 16.23 3.26 -14.98
N VAL A 239 15.23 4.04 -15.36
CA VAL A 239 15.31 5.02 -16.44
C VAL A 239 15.25 6.41 -15.82
N GLU A 240 16.24 7.24 -16.12
CA GLU A 240 16.30 8.65 -15.76
C GLU A 240 16.29 9.49 -17.05
N PHE A 241 15.32 10.38 -17.18
CA PHE A 241 15.16 11.22 -18.35
C PHE A 241 15.93 12.54 -18.16
N SER A 242 16.49 13.07 -19.25
CA SER A 242 17.18 14.35 -19.26
C SER A 242 16.24 15.54 -19.01
N ASP A 243 14.95 15.36 -19.31
CA ASP A 243 13.89 16.33 -19.07
C ASP A 243 12.60 15.60 -18.71
N GLU A 244 11.60 16.33 -18.24
CA GLU A 244 10.29 15.82 -17.88
C GLU A 244 9.55 15.22 -19.09
N VAL A 245 9.00 14.00 -18.94
CA VAL A 245 8.27 13.28 -19.98
C VAL A 245 6.83 12.98 -19.54
N GLY A 246 5.87 13.14 -20.45
CA GLY A 246 4.47 12.75 -20.21
C GLY A 246 3.46 13.82 -20.59
N GLU A 247 2.18 13.50 -20.39
CA GLU A 247 1.03 14.35 -20.74
C GLU A 247 0.97 15.66 -19.94
N GLU A 248 1.47 15.63 -18.70
CA GLU A 248 1.42 16.77 -17.78
C GLU A 248 2.76 17.54 -17.71
N ARG A 249 3.66 17.36 -18.69
CA ARG A 249 4.94 18.09 -18.80
C ARG A 249 4.71 19.60 -18.78
N GLY A 250 5.47 20.32 -17.96
CA GLY A 250 5.36 21.78 -17.81
C GLY A 250 4.11 22.27 -17.07
N SER A 251 3.22 21.37 -16.64
CA SER A 251 2.09 21.72 -15.79
C SER A 251 2.50 21.78 -14.32
N TRP A 252 1.68 22.41 -13.47
CA TRP A 252 1.92 22.43 -12.01
C TRP A 252 1.92 21.02 -11.37
N LYS A 253 1.35 20.01 -12.03
CA LYS A 253 1.37 18.62 -11.58
C LYS A 253 2.61 17.86 -12.03
N GLY A 254 3.21 18.31 -13.13
CA GLY A 254 4.41 17.75 -13.75
C GLY A 254 4.21 16.38 -14.41
N GLY A 255 5.13 16.06 -15.31
CA GLY A 255 5.38 14.74 -15.88
C GLY A 255 6.35 13.90 -15.04
N THR A 256 7.04 12.97 -15.71
CA THR A 256 7.93 11.96 -15.11
C THR A 256 9.37 12.23 -15.49
N VAL A 257 10.24 12.39 -14.50
CA VAL A 257 11.71 12.54 -14.68
C VAL A 257 12.46 11.21 -14.59
N GLY A 258 11.82 10.16 -14.08
CA GLY A 258 12.40 8.83 -14.03
C GLY A 258 11.39 7.77 -13.63
N CYS A 259 11.64 6.54 -14.04
CA CYS A 259 10.79 5.40 -13.74
C CYS A 259 11.56 4.07 -13.76
N GLY A 260 10.93 3.01 -13.24
CA GLY A 260 11.43 1.65 -13.36
C GLY A 260 10.61 0.86 -14.38
N TYR A 261 11.25 -0.01 -15.14
CA TYR A 261 10.57 -0.89 -16.09
C TYR A 261 11.15 -2.31 -16.05
N GLU A 262 10.28 -3.31 -16.11
CA GLU A 262 10.67 -4.71 -15.90
C GLU A 262 11.46 -5.25 -17.09
N LEU A 263 12.63 -5.81 -16.79
CA LEU A 263 13.54 -6.44 -17.75
C LEU A 263 13.24 -7.94 -17.82
N LYS A 264 12.83 -8.42 -19.00
CA LYS A 264 12.60 -9.83 -19.29
C LYS A 264 13.93 -10.59 -19.42
N ASP A 265 13.86 -11.91 -19.28
CA ASP A 265 15.07 -12.76 -19.27
C ASP A 265 15.77 -12.83 -20.64
N ASP A 266 15.05 -12.56 -21.72
CA ASP A 266 15.48 -12.67 -23.12
C ASP A 266 15.77 -11.33 -23.80
N GLU A 267 15.71 -10.22 -23.07
CA GLU A 267 15.91 -8.87 -23.64
C GLU A 267 17.12 -8.16 -23.02
N THR A 268 17.82 -7.39 -23.84
CA THR A 268 18.86 -6.46 -23.39
C THR A 268 18.24 -5.22 -22.74
N PRO A 269 18.99 -4.46 -21.92
CA PRO A 269 18.50 -3.20 -21.36
C PRO A 269 18.00 -2.20 -22.41
N LEU A 270 18.66 -2.16 -23.57
CA LEU A 270 18.26 -1.32 -24.70
C LEU A 270 16.96 -1.81 -25.36
N GLU A 271 16.82 -3.11 -25.63
CA GLU A 271 15.57 -3.66 -26.17
C GLU A 271 14.39 -3.44 -25.21
N CYS A 272 14.64 -3.56 -23.91
CA CYS A 272 13.68 -3.24 -22.85
C CYS A 272 13.23 -1.77 -22.93
N LEU A 273 14.17 -0.83 -23.12
CA LEU A 273 13.86 0.59 -23.31
C LEU A 273 13.02 0.81 -24.58
N ARG A 274 13.37 0.18 -25.71
CA ARG A 274 12.58 0.25 -26.95
C ARG A 274 11.19 -0.35 -26.81
N ARG A 275 11.03 -1.40 -26.01
CA ARG A 275 9.72 -1.96 -25.67
C ARG A 275 8.93 -1.00 -24.79
N MET A 276 9.58 -0.39 -23.81
CA MET A 276 9.00 0.62 -22.94
C MET A 276 8.45 1.81 -23.73
N GLU A 277 9.16 2.32 -24.73
CA GLU A 277 8.69 3.40 -25.63
C GLU A 277 7.33 3.07 -26.27
N ARG A 278 7.13 1.80 -26.67
CA ARG A 278 5.90 1.35 -27.34
C ARG A 278 4.75 1.12 -26.34
N GLU A 279 5.05 0.49 -25.22
CA GLU A 279 4.04 -0.02 -24.28
C GLU A 279 3.68 0.96 -23.17
N ARG A 280 4.63 1.78 -22.69
CA ARG A 280 4.43 2.62 -21.51
C ARG A 280 3.62 3.87 -21.88
N ARG A 281 2.65 4.20 -21.03
CA ARG A 281 1.94 5.48 -21.05
C ARG A 281 2.13 6.18 -19.70
N PHE A 282 2.50 7.44 -19.74
CA PHE A 282 2.70 8.28 -18.55
C PHE A 282 1.44 9.11 -18.30
N GLU A 283 0.38 8.39 -17.92
CA GLU A 283 -0.93 8.96 -17.62
C GLU A 283 -1.08 9.00 -16.09
N ARG A 284 -1.53 10.13 -15.55
CA ARG A 284 -1.67 10.35 -14.11
C ARG A 284 -3.10 10.71 -13.74
#